data_AF-A0A924GPQ7-F1
#
_entry.id   AF-A0A924GPQ7-F1
#
_cell.length_a   1.000
_cell.length_b   1.000
_cell.length_c   1.000
_cell.angle_alpha   90.00
_cell.angle_beta   90.00
_cell.angle_gamma   90.00
#
_symmetry.space_group_name_H-M   'P 1'
#
loop_
_entity.id
_entity.type
_entity.pdbx_description
1 polymer ?
#
loop_
_entity_poly.entity_id
_entity_poly.type
_entity_poly.pdbx_seq_one_letter_code
_entity_poly.pdbx_strand_id
1 'polypeptide(L)' 'MRPDDIALIGYDDIYFAASAAIPLSSVRQPSWELGRAATELLMAEIEDDGSVEYRHVVFPPELVIPESAVGRQERRQ' A
#
# COMPACT_ATOMS: atom_id res chain seq x y z
N MET A 1 -22.83 1.23 14.13
CA MET A 1 -21.64 2.11 14.12
C MET A 1 -21.57 2.75 12.75
N ARG A 2 -21.50 4.08 12.66
CA ARG A 2 -21.40 4.77 11.37
C ARG A 2 -19.94 5.08 11.06
N PRO A 3 -19.54 5.22 9.78
CA PRO A 3 -18.18 5.61 9.40
C PRO A 3 -17.70 6.92 10.06
N ASP A 4 -18.64 7.78 10.46
CA ASP A 4 -18.37 9.05 11.16
C ASP A 4 -17.86 8.85 12.59
N ASP A 5 -18.06 7.66 13.18
CA ASP A 5 -17.61 7.34 14.53
C ASP A 5 -16.14 6.85 14.52
N ILE A 6 -15.72 6.17 13.44
CA ILE A 6 -14.39 5.58 13.26
C ILE A 6 -14.00 5.57 11.78
N ALA A 7 -12.86 6.18 11.46
CA ALA A 7 -12.23 6.07 10.14
C ALA A 7 -11.52 4.73 9.97
N LEU A 8 -11.70 4.09 8.81
CA LEU A 8 -11.04 2.85 8.42
C LEU A 8 -10.21 3.07 7.15
N ILE A 9 -8.95 2.68 7.18
CA ILE A 9 -8.04 2.68 6.04
C ILE A 9 -7.49 1.25 5.88
N GLY A 10 -7.67 0.68 4.70
CA GLY A 10 -7.10 -0.61 4.31
C GLY A 10 -5.61 -0.51 3.99
N TYR A 11 -5.00 -1.66 3.72
CA TYR A 11 -3.62 -1.78 3.29
C TYR A 11 -3.56 -2.60 1.99
N ASP A 12 -2.52 -2.41 1.20
CA ASP A 12 -2.19 -3.10 -0.06
C ASP A 12 -3.04 -2.77 -1.30
N ASP A 13 -4.16 -2.07 -1.14
CA ASP A 13 -5.10 -1.75 -2.24
C ASP A 13 -5.44 -2.99 -3.11
N ILE A 14 -5.74 -4.10 -2.45
CA ILE A 14 -6.14 -5.33 -3.13
C ILE A 14 -7.47 -5.14 -3.88
N TYR A 15 -7.71 -5.94 -4.92
CA TYR A 15 -8.95 -5.90 -5.70
C TYR A 15 -10.22 -5.93 -4.83
N PHE A 16 -10.20 -6.69 -3.73
CA PHE A 16 -11.32 -6.76 -2.79
C PHE A 16 -11.64 -5.43 -2.10
N ALA A 17 -10.66 -4.54 -1.91
CA ALA A 17 -10.86 -3.22 -1.31
C ALA A 17 -11.75 -2.34 -2.19
N ALA A 18 -11.61 -2.44 -3.52
CA ALA A 18 -12.43 -1.72 -4.48
C ALA A 18 -13.80 -2.37 -4.71
N SER A 19 -13.92 -3.70 -4.56
CA SER A 19 -15.16 -4.44 -4.78
C SER A 19 -16.03 -4.62 -3.53
N ALA A 20 -15.61 -4.10 -2.38
CA ALA A 20 -16.39 -4.16 -1.15
C ALA A 20 -17.71 -3.38 -1.30
N ALA A 21 -18.71 -3.74 -0.48
CA ALA A 21 -20.01 -3.07 -0.46
C ALA A 21 -19.89 -1.55 -0.23
N ILE A 22 -18.84 -1.14 0.48
CA ILE A 22 -18.36 0.24 0.55
C ILE A 22 -16.87 0.17 0.17
N PRO A 23 -16.46 0.74 -0.97
CA PRO A 23 -15.06 0.77 -1.36
C PRO A 23 -14.20 1.45 -0.29
N LEU A 24 -13.09 0.81 0.07
CA LEU A 24 -12.23 1.26 1.17
C LEU A 24 -11.11 2.16 0.62
N SER A 25 -10.82 3.25 1.34
CA SER A 25 -9.52 3.93 1.16
C SER A 25 -8.41 2.99 1.62
N SER A 26 -7.28 2.97 0.92
CA SER A 26 -6.21 2.01 1.17
C SER A 26 -4.83 2.59 0.92
N VAL A 27 -3.82 2.13 1.67
CA VAL A 27 -2.42 2.44 1.40
C VAL A 27 -1.88 1.39 0.43
N ARG A 28 -1.68 1.76 -0.83
CA ARG A 28 -1.09 0.90 -1.87
C ARG A 28 0.41 0.82 -1.68
N GLN A 29 0.90 -0.41 -1.58
CA GLN A 29 2.33 -0.70 -1.65
C GLN A 29 2.75 -0.88 -3.11
N PRO A 30 3.94 -0.41 -3.52
CA PRO A 30 4.51 -0.68 -4.83
C PRO A 30 5.06 -2.12 -4.87
N SER A 31 4.15 -3.08 -4.90
CA SER A 31 4.43 -4.51 -4.72
C SER A 31 5.30 -5.10 -5.83
N TRP A 32 5.16 -4.60 -7.05
CA TRP A 32 5.99 -5.01 -8.18
C TRP A 32 7.45 -4.57 -7.99
N GLU A 33 7.66 -3.31 -7.61
CA GLU A 33 8.98 -2.73 -7.36
C GLU A 33 9.66 -3.41 -6.17
N LEU A 34 8.90 -3.69 -5.10
CA LEU A 34 9.37 -4.46 -3.95
C LEU A 34 9.87 -5.85 -4.37
N GLY A 35 9.07 -6.60 -5.14
CA GLY A 35 9.45 -7.94 -5.60
C GLY A 35 10.65 -7.93 -6.53
N ARG A 36 10.71 -6.93 -7.43
CA ARG A 36 11.87 -6.72 -8.30
C ARG A 36 13.14 -6.46 -7.50
N ALA A 37 13.11 -5.49 -6.58
CA ALA A 37 14.29 -5.15 -5.78
C ALA A 37 14.71 -6.30 -4.87
N ALA A 38 13.77 -7.04 -4.27
CA ALA A 38 14.09 -8.23 -3.49
C ALA A 38 14.81 -9.29 -4.33
N THR A 39 14.37 -9.50 -5.57
CA THR A 39 15.00 -10.43 -6.50
C THR A 39 16.40 -9.96 -6.92
N GLU A 40 16.57 -8.67 -7.22
CA GLU A 40 17.86 -8.08 -7.56
C GLU A 40 18.86 -8.18 -6.39
N LEU A 41 18.39 -8.03 -5.15
CA LEU A 41 19.20 -8.22 -3.94
C LEU A 41 19.60 -9.70 -3.77
N LEU A 42 18.66 -10.63 -3.96
CA LEU A 42 18.93 -12.05 -3.85
C LEU A 42 19.93 -12.54 -4.90
N MET A 43 19.79 -12.10 -6.15
CA MET A 43 20.73 -12.47 -7.22
C MET A 43 22.13 -11.94 -6.95
N ALA A 44 22.25 -10.69 -6.47
CA ALA A 44 23.54 -10.13 -6.09
C ALA A 44 24.21 -10.94 -4.97
N GLU A 45 23.45 -11.40 -3.98
CA GLU A 45 23.97 -12.25 -2.89
C GLU A 45 24.45 -13.62 -3.40
N ILE A 46 23.74 -14.22 -4.36
CA ILE A 46 24.09 -15.54 -4.91
C ILE A 46 25.37 -15.48 -5.76
N GLU A 47 25.57 -14.40 -6.50
CA GLU A 47 26.70 -14.23 -7.41
C GLU A 47 28.01 -13.82 -6.71
N ASP A 48 27.91 -13.40 -5.45
CA ASP A 48 29.02 -12.84 -4.68
C ASP A 48 29.59 -13.84 -3.65
N ASP A 49 30.89 -13.74 -3.38
CA ASP A 49 31.64 -14.69 -2.52
C ASP A 49 31.74 -14.27 -1.05
N GLY A 50 30.85 -13.35 -0.60
CA GLY A 50 30.74 -12.91 0.79
C GLY A 50 31.15 -11.47 1.04
N SER A 51 31.13 -10.62 0.02
CA SER A 51 31.49 -9.20 0.00
C SER A 51 30.31 -8.23 -0.21
N VAL A 52 29.09 -8.71 -0.47
CA VAL A 52 27.91 -7.87 -0.71
C VAL A 52 27.58 -7.01 0.52
N GLU A 53 27.51 -5.70 0.30
CA GLU A 53 26.95 -4.79 1.29
C GLU A 53 25.42 -4.92 1.36
N TYR A 54 24.89 -5.14 2.57
CA TYR A 54 23.45 -5.17 2.80
C TYR A 54 22.82 -3.81 2.48
N ARG A 55 21.95 -3.81 1.45
CA ARG A 55 21.22 -2.62 1.02
C ARG A 55 19.83 -2.59 1.67
N HIS A 56 19.50 -1.45 2.28
CA HIS A 56 18.15 -1.16 2.76
C HIS A 56 17.45 -0.21 1.78
N VAL A 57 16.49 -0.74 1.03
CA VAL A 57 15.72 0.02 0.03
C VAL A 57 14.35 0.36 0.59
N VAL A 58 13.99 1.64 0.59
CA VAL A 58 12.70 2.14 1.09
C VAL A 58 11.85 2.59 -0.10
N PHE A 59 10.61 2.09 -0.15
CA PHE A 59 9.65 2.45 -1.18
C PHE A 59 8.52 3.31 -0.60
N PRO A 60 8.22 4.48 -1.19
CA PRO A 60 7.10 5.29 -0.74
C PRO A 60 5.78 4.61 -1.12
N PRO A 61 4.83 4.47 -0.18
CA PRO A 61 3.49 4.00 -0.51
C PRO A 61 2.63 5.13 -1.07
N GLU A 62 1.48 4.77 -1.65
CA GLU A 62 0.47 5.70 -2.16
C GLU A 62 -0.84 5.56 -1.38
N LEU A 63 -1.48 6.68 -1.00
CA LEU A 63 -2.83 6.65 -0.44
C LEU A 63 -3.86 6.68 -1.58
N VAL A 64 -4.66 5.63 -1.67
CA VAL A 64 -5.74 5.48 -2.65
C VAL A 64 -7.06 5.81 -1.98
N ILE A 65 -7.78 6.79 -2.55
CA ILE A 65 -9.08 7.23 -2.06
C ILE A 65 -10.10 7.07 -3.20
N PRO A 66 -10.98 6.06 -3.16
CA PRO A 66 -12.06 5.93 -4.13
C PRO A 66 -13.01 7.12 -4.06
N GLU A 67 -13.56 7.54 -5.21
CA GLU A 67 -14.57 8.62 -5.24
C GLU A 67 -15.79 8.32 -4.35
N SER A 68 -16.16 7.04 -4.22
CA SER A 68 -17.24 6.54 -3.38
C SER A 68 -16.89 6.44 -1.88
N ALA A 69 -15.61 6.58 -1.50
CA ALA A 69 -15.17 6.57 -0.11
C ALA A 69 -15.34 7.93 0.58
N VAL A 70 -15.60 9.00 -0.18
CA VAL A 70 -15.83 10.33 0.37
C VAL A 70 -17.29 10.45 0.80
N GLY A 71 -17.56 10.15 2.08
CA GLY A 71 -18.81 10.54 2.72
C GLY A 71 -19.00 12.06 2.62
N ARG A 72 -20.21 12.50 2.21
CA ARG A 72 -20.55 13.91 2.09
C ARG A 72 -20.23 14.62 3.41
N GLN A 73 -19.21 15.48 3.42
CA GLN A 73 -18.93 16.39 4.52
C GLN A 73 -20.15 17.28 4.71
N GLU A 74 -21.02 16.96 5.67
CA GLU A 74 -22.02 17.91 6.13
C GLU A 74 -21.25 19.06 6.77
N ARG A 75 -21.18 20.19 6.05
CA ARG A 75 -20.71 21.46 6.59
C ARG A 75 -21.61 21.79 7.79
N ARG A 76 -21.13 21.53 9.00
CA ARG A 76 -21.73 22.11 10.20
C ARG A 76 -21.50 23.63 10.12
N GLN A 77 -22.58 24.35 9.87
CA GLN A 77 -22.72 25.77 10.19
C GLN A 77 -22.84 25.94 11.70
#